data_AF-A0A950XVV9-F1
#
_entry.id   AF-A0A950XVV9-F1
#
_cell.length_a   1.000
_cell.length_b   1.000
_cell.length_c   1.000
_cell.angle_alpha   90.00
_cell.angle_beta   90.00
_cell.angle_gamma   90.00
#
_symmetry.space_group_name_H-M   'P 1'
#
loop_
_entity.id
_entity.type
_entity.pdbx_description
1 polymer ?
#
loop_
_entity_poly.entity_id
_entity_poly.type
_entity_poly.pdbx_seq_one_letter_code
_entity_poly.pdbx_strand_id
1 'polypeptide(L)'
;MKRQALQYTVRDVPAEVDRMLRKKAKRRGVSLNQIVLEELTAATVGRGRKADFSDLVGRWVPDPEFDAILAAQRQIDWEKWS
;
A
#
# COMPACT_ATOMS: atom_id res chain seq x y z
N MET A 1 -15.96 -1.09 21.74
CA MET A 1 -17.07 -0.29 21.16
C MET A 1 -17.33 -0.79 19.74
N LYS A 2 -18.56 -1.20 19.39
CA LYS A 2 -18.90 -1.54 18.00
C LYS A 2 -18.81 -0.27 17.15
N ARG A 3 -17.94 -0.25 16.13
CA ARG A 3 -17.94 0.79 15.10
C ARG A 3 -19.27 0.72 14.37
N GLN A 4 -20.10 1.76 14.46
CA GLN A 4 -21.25 1.90 13.55
C GLN A 4 -20.69 2.14 12.15
N ALA A 5 -20.88 1.17 11.26
CA ALA A 5 -20.53 1.31 9.85
C ALA A 5 -21.69 1.99 9.13
N LEU A 6 -21.45 3.17 8.56
CA LEU A 6 -22.40 3.85 7.68
C LEU A 6 -22.29 3.25 6.27
N GLN A 7 -23.42 2.95 5.66
CA GLN A 7 -23.50 2.43 4.30
C GLN A 7 -24.09 3.49 3.38
N TYR A 8 -23.39 3.77 2.28
CA TYR A 8 -23.85 4.67 1.24
C TYR A 8 -24.03 3.91 -0.07
N THR A 9 -25.09 4.26 -0.81
CA THR A 9 -25.28 3.82 -2.20
C THR A 9 -24.95 4.99 -3.11
N VAL A 10 -23.90 4.84 -3.92
CA VAL A 10 -23.53 5.83 -4.95
C VAL A 10 -24.27 5.46 -6.23
N ARG A 11 -25.16 6.34 -6.69
CA ARG A 11 -25.96 6.16 -7.91
C ARG A 11 -25.30 6.86 -9.10
N ASP A 12 -25.64 6.40 -10.31
CA ASP A 12 -25.25 7.03 -11.57
C ASP A 12 -23.73 7.22 -11.75
N VAL A 13 -22.95 6.23 -11.31
CA VAL A 13 -21.49 6.23 -11.47
C VAL A 13 -21.15 6.20 -12.97
N PRO A 14 -20.41 7.20 -13.50
CA PRO A 14 -20.04 7.21 -14.90
C PRO A 14 -19.24 5.95 -15.28
N ALA A 15 -19.49 5.39 -16.46
CA ALA A 15 -18.86 4.14 -16.90
C ALA A 15 -17.32 4.21 -16.92
N GLU A 16 -16.77 5.39 -17.24
CA GLU A 16 -15.33 5.63 -17.18
C GLU A 16 -14.77 5.52 -15.75
N VAL A 17 -15.50 6.03 -14.76
CA VAL A 17 -15.12 5.97 -13.34
C VAL A 17 -15.13 4.53 -12.84
N ASP A 18 -16.19 3.76 -13.12
CA ASP A 18 -16.26 2.34 -12.74
C ASP A 18 -15.10 1.53 -13.35
N ARG A 19 -14.83 1.72 -14.65
CA ARG A 19 -13.72 1.06 -15.35
C ARG A 19 -12.38 1.36 -14.70
N MET A 20 -12.12 2.63 -14.35
CA MET A 20 -10.87 3.05 -13.74
C MET A 20 -10.70 2.48 -12.32
N LEU A 21 -11.76 2.50 -11.51
CA LEU A 21 -11.76 1.94 -10.16
C LEU A 21 -11.52 0.42 -10.18
N ARG A 22 -12.18 -0.32 -11.10
CA ARG A 22 -11.95 -1.76 -11.28
C ARG A 22 -10.55 -2.09 -11.74
N LYS A 23 -9.99 -1.32 -12.68
CA LYS A 23 -8.59 -1.47 -13.11
C LYS A 23 -7.63 -1.29 -11.92
N LYS A 24 -7.89 -0.30 -11.06
CA LYS A 24 -7.09 -0.04 -9.86
C LYS A 24 -7.21 -1.17 -8.84
N ALA A 25 -8.42 -1.67 -8.61
CA ALA A 25 -8.70 -2.80 -7.72
C ALA A 25 -7.97 -4.07 -8.17
N LYS A 26 -8.07 -4.42 -9.47
CA LYS A 26 -7.37 -5.58 -10.05
C LYS A 26 -5.86 -5.45 -9.90
N ARG A 27 -5.29 -4.28 -10.20
CA ARG A 27 -3.84 -4.04 -10.08
C ARG A 27 -3.33 -4.19 -8.64
N ARG A 28 -4.15 -3.83 -7.65
CA ARG A 28 -3.77 -3.87 -6.22
C ARG A 28 -4.18 -5.15 -5.51
N GLY A 29 -4.95 -6.04 -6.15
CA GLY A 29 -5.45 -7.27 -5.54
C GLY A 29 -6.42 -7.02 -4.38
N VAL A 30 -7.16 -5.91 -4.39
CA VAL A 30 -8.12 -5.55 -3.34
C VAL A 30 -9.54 -5.42 -3.89
N SER A 31 -10.54 -5.43 -3.02
CA SER A 31 -11.93 -5.28 -3.41
C SER A 31 -12.22 -3.89 -4.01
N LEU A 32 -13.23 -3.81 -4.88
CA LEU A 32 -13.69 -2.53 -5.43
C LEU A 32 -14.13 -1.56 -4.33
N ASN A 33 -14.87 -2.05 -3.33
CA ASN A 33 -15.31 -1.24 -2.19
C ASN A 33 -14.12 -0.63 -1.42
N GLN A 34 -13.04 -1.40 -1.23
CA GLN A 34 -11.84 -0.89 -0.58
C GLN A 34 -11.23 0.28 -1.37
N ILE A 35 -11.11 0.15 -2.70
CA ILE A 35 -10.63 1.25 -3.55
C ILE A 35 -11.55 2.46 -3.47
N VAL A 36 -12.87 2.27 -3.56
CA VAL A 36 -13.84 3.37 -3.47
C VAL A 36 -13.67 4.14 -2.16
N LEU A 37 -13.58 3.43 -1.03
CA LEU A 37 -13.38 4.06 0.28
C LEU A 37 -12.05 4.81 0.37
N GLU A 38 -10.97 4.26 -0.17
CA GLU A 38 -9.66 4.91 -0.17
C GLU A 38 -9.63 6.17 -1.03
N GLU A 39 -10.23 6.14 -2.24
CA GLU A 39 -10.30 7.32 -3.10
C GLU A 39 -11.19 8.40 -2.49
N LEU A 40 -12.33 8.03 -1.91
CA LEU A 40 -13.20 8.97 -1.19
C LEU A 40 -12.50 9.57 0.02
N THR A 41 -11.77 8.76 0.80
CA THR A 41 -11.00 9.23 1.95
C THR A 41 -9.90 10.18 1.50
N ALA A 42 -9.17 9.82 0.44
CA ALA A 42 -8.11 10.65 -0.12
C ALA A 42 -8.62 11.99 -0.67
N ALA A 43 -9.82 12.01 -1.24
CA ALA A 43 -10.44 13.22 -1.78
C ALA A 43 -11.03 14.14 -0.69
N THR A 44 -11.50 13.58 0.43
CA THR A 44 -12.21 14.34 1.48
C THR A 44 -11.31 14.73 2.65
N VAL A 45 -10.47 13.82 3.12
CA VAL A 45 -9.58 14.00 4.28
C VAL A 45 -8.12 14.18 3.85
N GLY A 46 -7.83 14.01 2.54
CA GLY A 46 -6.47 13.90 2.03
C GLY A 46 -5.93 12.47 2.15
N ARG A 47 -4.84 12.16 1.43
CA ARG A 47 -4.10 10.92 1.71
C ARG A 47 -3.60 11.00 3.14
N GLY A 48 -4.02 10.06 3.99
CA GLY A 48 -3.57 10.00 5.38
C GLY A 48 -2.07 10.27 5.46
N ARG A 49 -1.66 11.13 6.42
CA ARG A 49 -0.26 11.50 6.63
C ARG A 49 0.58 10.23 6.50
N LYS A 50 1.48 10.18 5.51
CA LYS A 50 2.48 9.10 5.46
C LYS A 50 3.15 9.09 6.82
N ALA A 51 3.34 7.90 7.39
CA ALA A 51 4.12 7.79 8.62
C ALA A 51 5.45 8.50 8.40
N ASP A 52 5.71 9.48 9.26
CA ASP A 52 7.00 10.16 9.27
C ASP A 52 7.98 9.19 9.94
N PHE A 53 8.94 8.72 9.17
CA PHE A 53 9.99 7.79 9.63
C PHE A 53 11.30 8.54 9.91
N SER A 54 11.27 9.87 9.97
CA SER A 54 12.47 10.67 10.25
C SER A 54 13.08 10.33 11.61
N ASP A 55 12.27 9.86 12.55
CA ASP A 55 12.70 9.38 13.86
C ASP A 55 13.51 8.08 13.79
N LEU A 56 13.37 7.27 12.73
CA LEU A 56 14.13 6.04 12.53
C LEU A 56 15.52 6.28 11.90
N VAL A 57 15.76 7.46 11.32
CA VAL A 57 17.01 7.77 10.64
C VAL A 57 18.18 7.74 11.64
N GLY A 58 19.20 6.94 11.34
CA GLY A 58 20.39 6.82 12.18
C GLY A 58 20.21 6.00 13.46
N ARG A 59 19.03 5.42 13.70
CA ARG A 59 18.75 4.57 14.87
C ARG A 59 18.97 3.08 14.63
N TRP A 60 19.70 2.73 13.57
CA TRP A 60 20.04 1.33 13.32
C TRP A 60 20.87 0.78 14.47
N VAL A 61 20.43 -0.33 15.04
CA VAL A 61 21.21 -1.08 16.04
C VAL A 61 22.00 -2.14 15.28
N PRO A 62 23.34 -2.19 15.43
CA PRO A 62 24.14 -3.23 14.80
C PRO A 62 23.62 -4.63 15.17
N ASP A 63 23.37 -5.44 14.15
CA ASP A 63 22.85 -6.80 14.26
C ASP A 63 23.72 -7.72 13.38
N PRO A 64 24.68 -8.44 13.98
CA PRO A 64 25.59 -9.32 13.25
C PRO A 64 24.90 -10.45 12.48
N GLU A 65 23.75 -10.93 12.96
CA GLU A 65 22.98 -11.96 12.27
C GLU A 65 22.36 -11.38 11.00
N PHE A 66 21.76 -10.19 11.10
CA PHE A 66 21.25 -9.46 9.95
C PHE A 66 22.35 -9.13 8.93
N ASP A 67 23.52 -8.70 9.40
CA ASP A 67 24.67 -8.40 8.54
C ASP A 67 25.15 -9.64 7.76
N ALA A 68 25.19 -10.81 8.41
CA ALA A 68 25.53 -12.07 7.77
C ALA A 68 24.51 -12.49 6.70
N ILE A 69 23.21 -12.35 7.01
CA ILE A 69 22.12 -12.63 6.05
C ILE A 69 22.22 -11.68 4.84
N LEU A 70 22.48 -10.39 5.09
CA LEU A 70 22.60 -9.39 4.03
C LEU A 70 23.83 -9.65 3.14
N ALA A 71 24.94 -10.08 3.72
CA ALA A 71 26.14 -10.47 2.97
C ALA A 71 25.85 -11.67 2.06
N ALA A 72 25.16 -12.69 2.56
CA ALA A 72 24.75 -13.84 1.76
C ALA A 72 23.78 -13.46 0.62
N GLN A 73 22.81 -12.59 0.90
CA GLN A 73 21.84 -12.12 -0.11
C GLN A 73 22.49 -11.29 -1.23
N ARG A 74 23.58 -10.57 -0.94
CA ARG A 74 24.31 -9.73 -1.90
C ARG A 74 25.25 -10.52 -2.82
N GLN A 75 25.43 -11.82 -2.58
CA GLN A 75 26.21 -12.66 -3.46
C GLN A 75 25.47 -12.84 -4.79
N ILE A 76 26.04 -12.32 -5.87
CA ILE A 76 25.49 -12.47 -7.21
C ILE A 76 25.84 -13.86 -7.73
N ASP A 77 24.81 -14.63 -8.04
CA ASP A 77 24.93 -15.88 -8.80
C ASP A 77 24.94 -15.55 -10.30
N TRP A 78 26.14 -15.52 -10.88
CA TRP A 78 26.33 -15.11 -12.28
C TRP A 78 25.69 -16.08 -13.28
N GLU A 79 25.53 -17.36 -12.94
CA GLU A 79 24.85 -18.34 -13.80
C GLU A 79 23.34 -18.07 -13.88
N LYS A 80 22.75 -17.47 -12.84
CA LYS A 80 21.35 -17.03 -12.83
C LYS A 80 21.14 -15.63 -13.40
N TRP A 81 22.23 -14.90 -13.65
CA TRP A 81 22.20 -13.55 -14.18
C TRP A 81 22.32 -13.49 -15.71
N SER A 82 22.83 -14.55 -16.33
CA SER A 82 22.86 -14.76 -17.79
C SER A 82 21.58 -15.40 -18.31
#